data_AF-A0A226DLP6-F1
#
_entry.id   AF-A0A226DLP6-F1
#
_cell.length_a   1.000
_cell.length_b   1.000
_cell.length_c   1.000
_cell.angle_alpha   90.00
_cell.angle_beta   90.00
_cell.angle_gamma   90.00
#
_symmetry.space_group_name_H-M   'P 1'
#
loop_
_entity.id
_entity.type
_entity.pdbx_description
1 polymer ?
#
loop_
_entity_poly.entity_id
_entity_poly.type
_entity_poly.pdbx_seq_one_letter_code
_entity_poly.pdbx_strand_id
1 'polypeptide(L)'
;MDEFNIQEVVNWTCSTDRDSRLNLLKILIRCTPHDELKIVQRFVDNAKKRKSPNKHLSKKKRHAVGKEVVGVVAQMSTTVAQMPTTPPPTSWWEEVGMDGFVSLDCEMVTLNQKNSHGKFIQKAATVGIVDWKKDTILNETVYHKAGSYKVNSYTKKINGFEGSVLEKGRELSAVKEQTESIIEGKVVVTAGGASDLLSLGLVPSDYELFDIQTVFRKWSGQFTKAGDKVYQPINLRSLYFHYFGEDIQSGIHSSLTDARATMRLFQEIYLPLALAKNPFSRSYEIEDGEFDNIKKI
;
A
#
# COMPACT_ATOMS: atom_id res chain seq x y z
N MET A 1 -11.04 -30.86 8.76
CA MET A 1 -11.53 -30.14 7.56
C MET A 1 -10.30 -29.52 6.96
N ASP A 2 -9.92 -29.97 5.77
CA ASP A 2 -8.66 -29.58 5.14
C ASP A 2 -8.65 -28.08 4.85
N GLU A 3 -7.55 -27.45 5.26
CA GLU A 3 -7.31 -26.02 5.16
C GLU A 3 -7.14 -25.65 3.69
N PHE A 4 -8.05 -24.83 3.17
CA PHE A 4 -8.08 -24.47 1.76
C PHE A 4 -6.93 -23.50 1.44
N ASN A 5 -5.83 -24.01 0.89
CA ASN A 5 -4.68 -23.21 0.55
C ASN A 5 -4.95 -22.37 -0.73
N ILE A 6 -5.15 -21.06 -0.56
CA ILE A 6 -5.42 -20.13 -1.66
C ILE A 6 -4.30 -20.11 -2.70
N GLN A 7 -3.05 -20.37 -2.27
CA GLN A 7 -1.89 -20.45 -3.14
C GLN A 7 -1.91 -21.73 -3.97
N GLU A 8 -2.44 -22.83 -3.45
CA GLU A 8 -2.66 -24.06 -4.22
C GLU A 8 -3.75 -23.89 -5.26
N VAL A 9 -4.85 -23.19 -4.95
CA VAL A 9 -5.91 -22.87 -5.92
C VAL A 9 -5.38 -21.97 -7.04
N VAL A 10 -4.58 -20.97 -6.70
CA VAL A 10 -3.94 -20.07 -7.67
C VAL A 10 -2.90 -20.81 -8.52
N ASN A 11 -2.13 -21.72 -7.92
CA ASN A 11 -1.16 -22.54 -8.64
C ASN A 11 -1.87 -23.59 -9.54
N TRP A 12 -2.98 -24.17 -9.09
CA TRP A 12 -3.80 -25.14 -9.84
C TRP A 12 -4.49 -24.52 -11.05
N THR A 13 -5.01 -23.30 -10.93
CA THR A 13 -5.63 -22.55 -12.05
C THR A 13 -4.62 -22.14 -13.13
N CYS A 14 -3.33 -22.12 -12.79
CA CYS A 14 -2.26 -21.80 -13.73
C CYS A 14 -1.79 -23.02 -14.54
N SER A 15 -1.92 -24.25 -14.02
CA SER A 15 -1.36 -25.49 -14.60
C SER A 15 -2.37 -26.44 -15.29
N THR A 16 -3.68 -26.18 -15.19
CA THR A 16 -4.74 -27.09 -15.70
C THR A 16 -5.18 -26.80 -17.14
N ASP A 17 -5.82 -27.78 -17.79
CA ASP A 17 -6.39 -27.62 -19.15
C ASP A 17 -7.59 -26.66 -19.18
N ARG A 18 -7.98 -26.24 -20.39
CA ARG A 18 -9.00 -25.20 -20.61
C ARG A 18 -10.37 -25.57 -20.02
N ASP A 19 -10.75 -26.83 -20.08
CA ASP A 19 -12.11 -27.26 -19.74
C ASP A 19 -12.26 -27.41 -18.22
N SER A 20 -11.19 -27.83 -17.54
CA SER A 20 -11.11 -27.83 -16.07
C SER A 20 -11.19 -26.43 -15.46
N ARG A 21 -10.52 -25.43 -16.07
CA ARG A 21 -10.62 -24.02 -15.64
C ARG A 21 -12.02 -23.45 -15.85
N LEU A 22 -12.65 -23.80 -16.98
CA LEU A 22 -13.99 -23.34 -17.30
C LEU A 22 -15.03 -23.91 -16.33
N ASN A 23 -14.88 -25.16 -15.90
CA ASN A 23 -15.72 -25.76 -14.87
C ASN A 23 -15.55 -25.10 -13.50
N LEU A 24 -14.31 -24.78 -13.08
CA LEU A 24 -14.08 -24.02 -11.85
C LEU A 24 -14.75 -22.64 -11.91
N LEU A 25 -14.60 -21.91 -13.03
CA LEU A 25 -15.26 -20.61 -13.23
C LEU A 25 -16.78 -20.72 -13.16
N LYS A 26 -17.38 -21.77 -13.72
CA LYS A 26 -18.83 -22.03 -13.63
C LYS A 26 -19.27 -22.31 -12.19
N ILE A 27 -18.46 -23.02 -11.40
CA ILE A 27 -18.74 -23.29 -9.98
C ILE A 27 -18.62 -22.00 -9.17
N LEU A 28 -17.57 -21.20 -9.37
CA LEU A 28 -17.40 -19.91 -8.69
C LEU A 28 -18.54 -18.95 -9.02
N ILE A 29 -18.93 -18.82 -10.28
CA ILE A 29 -20.07 -17.96 -10.68
C ILE A 29 -21.40 -18.44 -10.07
N ARG A 30 -21.56 -19.75 -9.83
CA ARG A 30 -22.75 -20.31 -9.17
C ARG A 30 -22.76 -20.13 -7.64
N CYS A 31 -21.58 -20.09 -7.02
CA CYS A 31 -21.44 -20.04 -5.57
C CYS A 31 -21.13 -18.62 -5.03
N THR A 32 -20.79 -17.67 -5.90
CA THR A 32 -20.48 -16.29 -5.52
C THR A 32 -21.70 -15.38 -5.74
N PRO A 33 -22.15 -14.63 -4.70
CA PRO A 33 -23.19 -13.62 -4.83
C PRO A 33 -22.91 -12.57 -5.93
N HIS A 34 -23.97 -12.05 -6.54
CA HIS A 34 -23.88 -11.28 -7.80
C HIS A 34 -23.08 -9.96 -7.67
N ASP A 35 -23.01 -9.43 -6.45
CA ASP A 35 -22.29 -8.23 -6.02
C ASP A 35 -20.77 -8.45 -5.87
N GLU A 36 -20.33 -9.68 -5.60
CA GLU A 36 -18.93 -10.06 -5.47
C GLU A 36 -18.27 -10.50 -6.80
N LEU A 37 -19.06 -10.69 -7.88
CA LEU A 37 -18.53 -11.03 -9.21
C LEU A 37 -17.58 -9.99 -9.81
N LYS A 38 -17.58 -8.75 -9.28
CA LYS A 38 -16.60 -7.71 -9.63
C LYS A 38 -15.15 -8.14 -9.30
N ILE A 39 -14.97 -9.02 -8.33
CA ILE A 39 -13.67 -9.58 -7.94
C ILE A 39 -13.20 -10.58 -9.02
N VAL A 40 -14.10 -11.40 -9.55
CA VAL A 40 -13.81 -12.36 -10.64
C VAL A 40 -13.38 -11.64 -11.92
N GLN A 41 -14.02 -10.51 -12.24
CA GLN A 41 -13.63 -9.67 -13.39
C GLN A 41 -12.18 -9.17 -13.27
N ARG A 42 -11.74 -8.78 -12.06
CA ARG A 42 -10.34 -8.36 -11.81
C ARG A 42 -9.35 -9.49 -12.05
N PHE A 43 -9.68 -10.74 -11.68
CA PHE A 43 -8.84 -11.90 -11.95
C PHE A 43 -8.69 -12.17 -13.46
N VAL A 44 -9.78 -12.05 -14.22
CA VAL A 44 -9.77 -12.23 -15.68
C VAL A 44 -8.95 -11.14 -16.38
N ASP A 45 -9.08 -9.90 -15.95
CA ASP A 45 -8.37 -8.77 -16.57
C ASP A 45 -6.87 -8.77 -16.24
N ASN A 46 -6.51 -9.22 -15.04
CA ASN A 46 -5.11 -9.46 -14.66
C ASN A 46 -4.49 -10.62 -15.44
N ALA A 47 -5.24 -11.68 -15.73
CA ALA A 47 -4.77 -12.79 -16.57
C ALA A 47 -4.55 -12.36 -18.04
N LYS A 48 -5.38 -11.46 -18.57
CA LYS A 48 -5.19 -10.89 -19.94
C LYS A 48 -3.92 -10.04 -20.04
N LYS A 49 -3.60 -9.24 -19.01
CA LYS A 49 -2.35 -8.46 -18.96
C LYS A 49 -1.09 -9.34 -18.98
N ARG A 50 -1.15 -10.54 -18.37
CA ARG A 50 -0.05 -11.51 -18.33
C ARG A 50 0.22 -12.22 -19.66
N LYS A 51 -0.72 -12.21 -20.62
CA LYS A 51 -0.51 -12.79 -21.97
C LYS A 51 0.22 -11.86 -22.95
N SER A 52 0.56 -10.63 -22.54
CA SER A 52 1.46 -9.77 -23.34
C SER A 52 2.89 -10.30 -23.22
N PRO A 53 3.58 -10.65 -24.33
CA PRO A 53 4.84 -11.37 -24.27
C PRO A 53 5.98 -10.44 -23.88
N ASN A 54 6.26 -10.34 -22.57
CA ASN A 54 7.46 -9.68 -22.09
C ASN A 54 8.65 -10.65 -22.20
N LYS A 55 9.46 -10.46 -23.24
CA LYS A 55 10.49 -11.37 -23.76
C LYS A 55 11.75 -11.55 -22.87
N HIS A 56 11.74 -11.14 -21.60
CA HIS A 56 12.99 -11.01 -20.82
C HIS A 56 13.13 -11.88 -19.55
N LEU A 57 12.17 -12.74 -19.18
CA LEU A 57 12.28 -13.56 -17.96
C LEU A 57 12.55 -15.06 -18.18
N SER A 58 12.79 -15.53 -19.40
CA SER A 58 13.14 -16.93 -19.65
C SER A 58 14.65 -17.18 -19.54
N LYS A 59 15.24 -17.08 -18.32
CA LYS A 59 16.62 -17.56 -18.06
C LYS A 59 17.00 -17.59 -16.56
N LYS A 60 16.25 -18.31 -15.73
CA LYS A 60 16.63 -18.84 -14.39
C LYS A 60 15.36 -19.51 -13.85
N LYS A 61 15.25 -20.81 -13.59
CA LYS A 61 16.16 -21.73 -12.91
C LYS A 61 15.95 -23.14 -13.50
N ARG A 62 17.05 -23.81 -13.83
CA ARG A 62 17.18 -25.28 -13.85
C ARG A 62 17.86 -25.68 -12.53
N HIS A 63 17.52 -26.86 -12.02
CA HIS A 63 17.99 -27.51 -10.78
C HIS A 63 17.28 -27.00 -9.50
N ALA A 64 16.67 -27.83 -8.64
CA ALA A 64 16.97 -29.22 -8.29
C ALA A 64 15.72 -30.08 -8.00
N VAL A 65 15.79 -31.32 -8.51
CA VAL A 65 15.19 -32.59 -8.03
C VAL A 65 15.63 -32.80 -6.57
N GLY A 66 14.93 -33.36 -5.59
CA GLY A 66 13.79 -34.29 -5.50
C GLY A 66 14.17 -35.30 -4.39
N LYS A 67 13.27 -35.66 -3.45
CA LYS A 67 13.30 -36.99 -2.80
C LYS A 67 12.05 -37.33 -1.99
N GLU A 68 11.88 -38.65 -1.88
CA GLU A 68 10.71 -39.47 -1.63
C GLU A 68 10.11 -39.45 -0.21
N VAL A 69 8.86 -39.92 -0.23
CA VAL A 69 7.94 -40.28 0.84
C VAL A 69 8.28 -41.66 1.39
N VAL A 70 8.25 -41.84 2.72
CA VAL A 70 7.99 -43.16 3.34
C VAL A 70 7.11 -42.94 4.57
N GLY A 71 5.98 -43.64 4.59
CA GLY A 71 5.00 -43.62 5.68
C GLY A 71 5.34 -44.57 6.83
N VAL A 72 4.82 -44.25 8.01
CA VAL A 72 4.68 -45.17 9.14
C VAL A 72 3.30 -44.94 9.77
N VAL A 73 2.58 -46.03 9.98
CA VAL A 73 1.21 -46.10 10.53
C VAL A 73 1.26 -46.54 12.00
N ALA A 74 0.27 -46.06 12.76
CA ALA A 74 -0.21 -46.50 14.08
C ALA A 74 0.43 -45.75 15.28
N GLN A 75 -0.29 -45.39 16.35
CA GLN A 75 -1.54 -45.92 16.93
C GLN A 75 -2.41 -44.80 17.53
N MET A 76 -3.73 -45.01 17.51
CA MET A 76 -4.71 -44.18 18.21
C MET A 76 -4.66 -44.39 19.73
N SER A 77 -4.59 -43.31 20.50
CA SER A 77 -4.94 -43.29 21.92
C SER A 77 -5.90 -42.14 22.17
N THR A 78 -7.11 -42.52 22.57
CA THR A 78 -8.24 -41.65 22.86
C THR A 78 -7.92 -40.81 24.09
N THR A 79 -7.50 -39.56 23.88
CA THR A 79 -7.50 -38.52 24.91
C THR A 79 -8.65 -37.58 24.62
N VAL A 80 -9.47 -37.37 25.65
CA VAL A 80 -10.64 -36.50 25.61
C VAL A 80 -10.17 -35.08 25.25
N ALA A 81 -10.46 -34.65 24.03
CA ALA A 81 -10.07 -33.34 23.53
C ALA A 81 -10.81 -32.26 24.32
N GLN A 82 -10.08 -31.53 25.17
CA GLN A 82 -10.49 -30.19 25.53
C GLN A 82 -10.53 -29.38 24.24
N MET A 83 -11.70 -28.82 23.93
CA MET A 83 -11.84 -27.93 22.77
C MET A 83 -10.79 -26.83 22.88
N PRO A 84 -9.95 -26.61 21.84
CA PRO A 84 -9.08 -25.46 21.83
C PRO A 84 -10.00 -24.24 21.86
N THR A 85 -9.95 -23.49 22.96
CA THR A 85 -10.47 -22.13 23.01
C THR A 85 -9.71 -21.37 21.94
N THR A 86 -10.35 -21.15 20.79
CA THR A 86 -9.80 -20.28 19.75
C THR A 86 -9.45 -18.96 20.43
N PRO A 87 -8.19 -18.48 20.32
CA PRO A 87 -7.87 -17.15 20.82
C PRO A 87 -8.87 -16.15 20.22
N PRO A 88 -9.27 -15.12 20.98
CA PRO A 88 -10.16 -14.09 20.44
C PRO A 88 -9.56 -13.58 19.13
N PRO A 89 -10.41 -13.27 18.13
CA PRO A 89 -9.90 -12.81 16.85
C PRO A 89 -9.05 -11.56 17.09
N THR A 90 -7.81 -11.63 16.62
CA THR A 90 -6.78 -10.60 16.76
C THR A 90 -7.03 -9.54 15.68
N SER A 91 -6.81 -8.27 16.00
CA SER A 91 -6.95 -7.20 15.01
C SER A 91 -5.90 -7.37 13.90
N TRP A 92 -6.18 -6.95 12.67
CA TRP A 92 -5.25 -7.21 11.57
C TRP A 92 -3.85 -6.58 11.79
N TRP A 93 -3.78 -5.46 12.52
CA TRP A 93 -2.51 -4.80 12.85
C TRP A 93 -1.74 -5.51 13.96
N GLU A 94 -2.42 -6.24 14.85
CA GLU A 94 -1.78 -7.05 15.88
C GLU A 94 -1.11 -8.29 15.27
N GLU A 95 -1.68 -8.84 14.18
CA GLU A 95 -1.06 -9.94 13.41
C GLU A 95 0.25 -9.50 12.72
N VAL A 96 0.30 -8.26 12.23
CA VAL A 96 1.49 -7.68 11.60
C VAL A 96 2.60 -7.42 12.63
N GLY A 97 2.22 -7.03 13.85
CA GLY A 97 3.15 -6.62 14.89
C GLY A 97 3.74 -5.23 14.65
N MET A 98 4.19 -4.57 15.72
CA MET A 98 4.64 -3.16 15.68
C MET A 98 5.80 -2.94 14.71
N ASP A 99 6.75 -3.88 14.64
CA ASP A 99 7.93 -3.78 13.77
C ASP A 99 7.61 -4.01 12.27
N GLY A 100 6.40 -4.48 11.97
CA GLY A 100 5.90 -4.71 10.61
C GLY A 100 5.36 -3.45 9.92
N PHE A 101 5.41 -2.29 10.57
CA PHE A 101 4.91 -1.03 10.03
C PHE A 101 6.01 0.00 9.82
N VAL A 102 5.91 0.72 8.71
CA VAL A 102 6.70 1.93 8.42
C VAL A 102 5.81 2.99 7.80
N SER A 103 6.16 4.26 7.95
CA SER A 103 5.54 5.33 7.17
C SER A 103 6.56 6.00 6.27
N LEU A 104 6.13 6.34 5.05
CA LEU A 104 6.96 6.90 3.99
C LEU A 104 6.25 8.10 3.38
N ASP A 105 7.02 9.16 3.12
CA ASP A 105 6.60 10.31 2.32
C ASP A 105 7.76 10.82 1.46
N CYS A 106 7.46 11.45 0.32
CA CYS A 106 8.45 12.06 -0.56
C CYS A 106 8.07 13.48 -0.95
N GLU A 107 9.02 14.41 -0.81
CA GLU A 107 8.95 15.66 -1.56
C GLU A 107 9.40 15.41 -3.00
N MET A 108 8.73 16.04 -3.96
CA MET A 108 8.97 15.79 -5.39
C MET A 108 9.42 17.04 -6.13
N VAL A 109 10.21 16.83 -7.19
CA VAL A 109 10.51 17.83 -8.22
C VAL A 109 9.96 17.42 -9.57
N THR A 110 9.57 18.43 -10.36
CA THR A 110 9.13 18.25 -11.74
C THR A 110 10.33 18.38 -12.68
N LEU A 111 10.69 17.31 -13.37
CA LEU A 111 11.77 17.34 -14.35
C LEU A 111 11.42 18.23 -15.56
N ASN A 112 12.44 18.80 -16.20
CA ASN A 112 12.35 19.49 -17.49
C ASN A 112 12.21 18.49 -18.66
N GLN A 113 11.48 17.41 -18.43
CA GLN A 113 11.24 16.31 -19.37
C GLN A 113 9.77 15.89 -19.30
N LYS A 114 9.27 15.36 -20.41
CA LYS A 114 7.91 14.82 -20.53
C LYS A 114 7.98 13.33 -20.79
N ASN A 115 7.00 12.59 -20.27
CA ASN A 115 6.82 11.18 -20.60
C ASN A 115 6.25 11.00 -22.02
N SER A 116 6.08 9.75 -22.46
CA SER A 116 5.49 9.38 -23.76
C SER A 116 4.08 9.94 -23.99
N HIS A 117 3.37 10.33 -22.95
CA HIS A 117 2.03 10.92 -23.00
C HIS A 117 2.06 12.46 -22.93
N GLY A 118 3.23 13.08 -23.01
CA GLY A 118 3.38 14.54 -22.96
C GLY A 118 3.21 15.17 -21.57
N LYS A 119 3.07 14.36 -20.50
CA LYS A 119 2.96 14.84 -19.12
C LYS A 119 4.36 15.02 -18.52
N PHE A 120 4.54 16.07 -17.72
CA PHE A 120 5.79 16.27 -16.98
C PHE A 120 6.05 15.12 -16.00
N ILE A 121 7.32 14.76 -15.85
CA ILE A 121 7.76 13.68 -14.98
C ILE A 121 8.03 14.25 -13.58
N GLN A 122 7.47 13.61 -12.55
CA GLN A 122 7.79 13.89 -11.15
C GLN A 122 8.82 12.88 -10.65
N LYS A 123 9.78 13.33 -9.84
CA LYS A 123 10.78 12.49 -9.18
C LYS A 123 10.97 12.89 -7.73
N ALA A 124 11.27 11.91 -6.88
CA ALA A 124 11.61 12.15 -5.49
C ALA A 124 12.81 13.11 -5.41
N ALA A 125 12.72 14.09 -4.53
CA ALA A 125 13.75 15.05 -4.19
C ALA A 125 14.20 14.86 -2.75
N THR A 126 13.28 14.54 -1.83
CA THR A 126 13.63 13.95 -0.53
C THR A 126 12.73 12.76 -0.25
N VAL A 127 13.21 11.84 0.57
CA VAL A 127 12.44 10.72 1.11
C VAL A 127 12.61 10.67 2.63
N GLY A 128 11.49 10.58 3.34
CA GLY A 128 11.44 10.38 4.77
C GLY A 128 10.78 9.04 5.08
N ILE A 129 11.43 8.20 5.89
CA ILE A 129 10.85 6.95 6.40
C ILE A 129 11.01 6.91 7.91
N VAL A 130 9.92 6.59 8.59
CA VAL A 130 9.89 6.38 10.04
C VAL A 130 9.33 5.02 10.41
N ASP A 131 9.77 4.52 11.56
CA ASP A 131 9.24 3.30 12.15
C ASP A 131 7.92 3.54 12.89
N TRP A 132 7.41 2.51 13.55
CA TRP A 132 6.24 2.60 14.43
C TRP A 132 6.40 3.63 15.56
N LYS A 133 7.59 3.77 16.15
CA LYS A 133 7.83 4.75 17.21
C LYS A 133 7.95 6.18 16.69
N LYS A 134 7.86 6.36 15.36
CA LYS A 134 8.08 7.62 14.63
C LYS A 134 9.56 8.05 14.64
N ASP A 135 10.45 7.13 14.98
CA ASP A 135 11.89 7.29 14.89
C ASP A 135 12.34 7.20 13.43
N THR A 136 13.35 7.99 13.06
CA THR A 136 13.81 8.08 11.67
C THR A 136 14.59 6.83 11.27
N ILE A 137 14.11 6.14 10.24
CA ILE A 137 14.85 5.07 9.56
C ILE A 137 15.66 5.65 8.38
N LEU A 138 15.03 6.53 7.58
CA LEU A 138 15.63 7.15 6.41
C LEU A 138 15.23 8.62 6.33
N ASN A 139 16.20 9.48 6.01
CA ASN A 139 15.97 10.87 5.67
C ASN A 139 17.02 11.30 4.66
N GLU A 140 16.69 11.19 3.38
CA GLU A 140 17.66 11.34 2.30
C GLU A 140 17.22 12.37 1.28
N THR A 141 18.20 13.09 0.73
CA THR A 141 18.00 13.97 -0.43
C THR A 141 18.46 13.24 -1.69
N VAL A 142 17.65 13.28 -2.74
CA VAL A 142 17.94 12.65 -4.02
C VAL A 142 18.71 13.62 -4.92
N TYR A 143 19.75 13.11 -5.58
CA TYR A 143 20.54 13.86 -6.53
C TYR A 143 19.71 14.29 -7.74
N HIS A 144 19.76 15.58 -8.04
CA HIS A 144 19.32 16.13 -9.33
C HIS A 144 20.32 17.16 -9.82
N LYS A 145 20.77 17.01 -11.07
CA LYS A 145 21.64 17.99 -11.73
C LYS A 145 20.97 19.36 -11.76
N ALA A 146 21.71 20.44 -11.47
CA ALA A 146 21.17 21.79 -11.59
C ALA A 146 20.58 22.06 -12.99
N GLY A 147 19.40 22.69 -13.02
CA GLY A 147 18.68 22.99 -14.25
C GLY A 147 17.95 21.79 -14.89
N SER A 148 18.02 20.59 -14.31
CA SER A 148 17.29 19.42 -14.83
C SER A 148 15.81 19.36 -14.41
N TYR A 149 15.41 20.20 -13.45
CA TYR A 149 14.05 20.28 -12.93
C TYR A 149 13.55 21.73 -12.89
N LYS A 150 12.23 21.88 -12.77
CA LYS A 150 11.56 23.18 -12.68
C LYS A 150 11.78 23.76 -11.29
N VAL A 151 12.25 25.00 -11.27
CA VAL A 151 12.27 25.84 -10.08
C VAL A 151 11.35 27.01 -10.34
N ASN A 152 10.22 27.07 -9.64
CA ASN A 152 9.35 28.23 -9.67
C ASN A 152 9.07 28.74 -8.25
N SER A 153 8.55 29.96 -8.14
CA SER A 153 8.30 30.62 -6.85
C SER A 153 7.29 29.87 -5.98
N TYR A 154 6.38 29.11 -6.59
CA TYR A 154 5.39 28.29 -5.88
C TYR A 154 6.03 27.02 -5.30
N THR A 155 6.75 26.25 -6.12
CA THR A 155 7.42 25.02 -5.68
C THR A 155 8.46 25.33 -4.61
N LYS A 156 9.23 26.41 -4.78
CA LYS A 156 10.22 26.86 -3.79
C LYS A 156 9.60 27.20 -2.43
N LYS A 157 8.39 27.78 -2.40
CA LYS A 157 7.69 28.07 -1.14
C LYS A 157 7.21 26.80 -0.44
N ILE A 158 6.89 25.76 -1.21
CA ILE A 158 6.37 24.50 -0.69
C ILE A 158 7.51 23.61 -0.22
N ASN A 159 8.48 23.30 -1.08
CA ASN A 159 9.51 22.29 -0.80
C ASN A 159 10.89 22.87 -0.49
N GLY A 160 11.07 24.19 -0.61
CA GLY A 160 12.34 24.86 -0.30
C GLY A 160 13.48 24.60 -1.28
N PHE A 161 13.29 23.81 -2.33
CA PHE A 161 14.39 23.43 -3.22
C PHE A 161 14.83 24.60 -4.12
N GLU A 162 16.12 24.90 -4.07
CA GLU A 162 16.81 25.82 -4.96
C GLU A 162 17.73 25.05 -5.93
N GLY A 163 18.09 25.68 -7.05
CA GLY A 163 18.66 25.01 -8.22
C GLY A 163 19.85 24.07 -7.97
N SER A 164 20.66 24.32 -6.95
CA SER A 164 21.85 23.52 -6.59
C SER A 164 21.70 22.69 -5.31
N VAL A 165 20.60 22.83 -4.55
CA VAL A 165 20.43 22.14 -3.26
C VAL A 165 20.45 20.62 -3.44
N LEU A 166 19.85 20.13 -4.53
CA LEU A 166 19.76 18.71 -4.83
C LEU A 166 21.03 18.13 -5.46
N GLU A 167 22.04 18.95 -5.83
CA GLU A 167 23.29 18.42 -6.41
C GLU A 167 24.17 17.68 -5.41
N LYS A 168 23.91 17.88 -4.11
CA LYS A 168 24.59 17.17 -3.01
C LYS A 168 23.84 15.90 -2.58
N GLY A 169 22.69 15.61 -3.19
CA GLY A 169 21.90 14.43 -2.88
C GLY A 169 22.58 13.14 -3.30
N ARG A 170 22.01 12.01 -2.87
CA ARG A 170 22.44 10.67 -3.27
C ARG A 170 21.75 10.24 -4.56
N GLU A 171 22.42 9.42 -5.35
CA GLU A 171 21.86 8.88 -6.59
C GLU A 171 20.52 8.18 -6.36
N LEU A 172 19.55 8.46 -7.23
CA LEU A 172 18.18 7.94 -7.11
C LEU A 172 18.15 6.40 -7.03
N SER A 173 19.04 5.72 -7.77
CA SER A 173 19.14 4.26 -7.71
C SER A 173 19.52 3.75 -6.33
N ALA A 174 20.48 4.40 -5.66
CA ALA A 174 20.92 4.01 -4.33
C ALA A 174 19.85 4.30 -3.27
N VAL A 175 19.18 5.45 -3.36
CA VAL A 175 18.06 5.81 -2.48
C VAL A 175 16.88 4.84 -2.68
N LYS A 176 16.58 4.49 -3.93
CA LYS A 176 15.55 3.50 -4.27
C LYS A 176 15.87 2.14 -3.65
N GLU A 177 17.06 1.60 -3.86
CA GLU A 177 17.46 0.28 -3.33
C GLU A 177 17.39 0.23 -1.80
N GLN A 178 17.86 1.29 -1.14
CA GLN A 178 17.74 1.40 0.31
C GLN A 178 16.28 1.48 0.76
N THR A 179 15.46 2.29 0.08
CA THR A 179 14.02 2.40 0.38
C THR A 179 13.33 1.05 0.24
N GLU A 180 13.56 0.34 -0.87
CA GLU A 180 13.04 -1.00 -1.14
C GLU A 180 13.43 -1.97 -0.03
N SER A 181 14.70 -1.99 0.39
CA SER A 181 15.16 -2.86 1.48
C SER A 181 14.49 -2.58 2.83
N ILE A 182 14.05 -1.34 3.09
CA ILE A 182 13.41 -0.94 4.34
C ILE A 182 11.93 -1.33 4.36
N ILE A 183 11.24 -1.20 3.23
CA ILE A 183 9.79 -1.37 3.12
C ILE A 183 9.37 -2.79 2.72
N GLU A 184 10.27 -3.61 2.19
CA GLU A 184 10.00 -4.99 1.80
C GLU A 184 9.41 -5.80 2.96
N GLY A 185 8.29 -6.47 2.72
CA GLY A 185 7.61 -7.31 3.72
C GLY A 185 6.92 -6.53 4.86
N LYS A 186 6.80 -5.20 4.75
CA LYS A 186 6.13 -4.34 5.74
C LYS A 186 4.86 -3.72 5.19
N VAL A 187 3.98 -3.31 6.09
CA VAL A 187 2.86 -2.42 5.78
C VAL A 187 3.38 -0.98 5.72
N VAL A 188 3.27 -0.37 4.55
CA VAL A 188 3.70 1.01 4.32
C VAL A 188 2.52 1.94 4.48
N VAL A 189 2.49 2.67 5.59
CA VAL A 189 1.46 3.65 5.93
C VAL A 189 1.76 4.98 5.24
N THR A 190 0.84 5.46 4.42
CA THR A 190 1.05 6.63 3.56
C THR A 190 -0.16 7.55 3.54
N ALA A 191 0.02 8.78 3.03
CA ALA A 191 -1.05 9.71 2.72
C ALA A 191 -0.95 10.14 1.24
N GLY A 192 -1.47 9.31 0.33
CA GLY A 192 -1.26 9.47 -1.12
C GLY A 192 -0.05 8.72 -1.69
N GLY A 193 0.41 7.66 -1.01
CA GLY A 193 1.70 6.98 -1.20
C GLY A 193 2.02 6.42 -2.59
N ALA A 194 1.02 6.22 -3.44
CA ALA A 194 1.23 5.72 -4.80
C ALA A 194 2.11 6.67 -5.63
N SER A 195 1.98 7.98 -5.43
CA SER A 195 2.80 8.96 -6.14
C SER A 195 4.24 8.95 -5.63
N ASP A 196 4.44 8.75 -4.32
CA ASP A 196 5.75 8.68 -3.67
C ASP A 196 6.57 7.51 -4.21
N LEU A 197 5.99 6.30 -4.20
CA LEU A 197 6.64 5.12 -4.74
C LEU A 197 6.98 5.26 -6.23
N LEU A 198 6.05 5.77 -7.04
CA LEU A 198 6.31 6.03 -8.47
C LEU A 198 7.43 7.06 -8.67
N SER A 199 7.52 8.07 -7.81
CA SER A 199 8.57 9.09 -7.87
C SER A 199 9.97 8.53 -7.59
N LEU A 200 10.05 7.50 -6.73
CA LEU A 200 11.25 6.69 -6.46
C LEU A 200 11.54 5.66 -7.56
N GLY A 201 10.60 5.41 -8.47
CA GLY A 201 10.69 4.37 -9.50
C GLY A 201 10.38 2.97 -8.97
N LEU A 202 9.58 2.89 -7.90
CA LEU A 202 9.00 1.68 -7.33
C LEU A 202 7.59 1.50 -7.90
N VAL A 203 7.11 0.25 -7.97
CA VAL A 203 5.77 -0.07 -8.47
C VAL A 203 4.82 -0.23 -7.27
N PRO A 204 3.82 0.65 -7.09
CA PRO A 204 2.98 0.61 -5.89
C PRO A 204 2.28 -0.74 -5.62
N SER A 205 1.94 -1.50 -6.66
CA SER A 205 1.27 -2.80 -6.52
C SER A 205 2.15 -3.92 -5.97
N ASP A 206 3.46 -3.69 -5.88
CA ASP A 206 4.42 -4.69 -5.39
C ASP A 206 4.58 -4.60 -3.87
N TYR A 207 3.99 -3.58 -3.23
CA TYR A 207 4.09 -3.33 -1.79
C TYR A 207 2.72 -3.28 -1.13
N GLU A 208 2.73 -3.57 0.17
CA GLU A 208 1.54 -3.55 1.01
C GLU A 208 1.24 -2.14 1.52
N LEU A 209 0.52 -1.37 0.72
CA LEU A 209 0.17 0.01 1.06
C LEU A 209 -1.08 0.09 1.94
N PHE A 210 -0.96 0.82 3.04
CA PHE A 210 -2.08 1.36 3.79
C PHE A 210 -2.12 2.88 3.58
N ASP A 211 -2.99 3.35 2.67
CA ASP A 211 -3.11 4.78 2.39
C ASP A 211 -4.26 5.38 3.21
N ILE A 212 -3.93 6.26 4.15
CA ILE A 212 -4.88 6.89 5.05
C ILE A 212 -5.93 7.71 4.28
N GLN A 213 -5.61 8.23 3.11
CA GLN A 213 -6.54 8.99 2.27
C GLN A 213 -7.60 8.12 1.58
N THR A 214 -7.44 6.79 1.61
CA THR A 214 -8.49 5.85 1.18
C THR A 214 -9.55 5.65 2.25
N VAL A 215 -9.19 5.85 3.52
CA VAL A 215 -10.09 5.71 4.67
C VAL A 215 -10.79 7.03 5.00
N PHE A 216 -10.04 8.13 5.04
CA PHE A 216 -10.56 9.44 5.39
C PHE A 216 -10.95 10.23 4.13
N ARG A 217 -12.23 10.13 3.76
CA ARG A 217 -12.80 10.77 2.57
C ARG A 217 -14.00 11.63 2.93
N LYS A 218 -14.22 12.69 2.16
CA LYS A 218 -15.41 13.55 2.28
C LYS A 218 -16.23 13.52 1.00
N TRP A 219 -17.53 13.73 1.07
CA TRP A 219 -18.37 13.86 -0.11
C TRP A 219 -17.93 15.08 -0.93
N SER A 220 -17.86 14.93 -2.24
CA SER A 220 -17.46 16.01 -3.15
C SER A 220 -18.63 16.92 -3.54
N GLY A 221 -19.86 16.63 -3.11
CA GLY A 221 -21.06 17.30 -3.59
C GLY A 221 -21.51 16.83 -4.98
N GLN A 222 -20.83 15.83 -5.56
CA GLN A 222 -21.10 15.32 -6.90
C GLN A 222 -21.59 13.88 -6.87
N PHE A 223 -22.24 13.50 -7.98
CA PHE A 223 -22.67 12.14 -8.25
C PHE A 223 -22.00 11.62 -9.52
N THR A 224 -21.74 10.31 -9.57
CA THR A 224 -21.30 9.63 -10.78
C THR A 224 -22.43 9.63 -11.82
N LYS A 225 -22.12 9.29 -13.07
CA LYS A 225 -23.15 9.08 -14.10
C LYS A 225 -24.15 7.97 -13.74
N ALA A 226 -23.78 7.06 -12.83
CA ALA A 226 -24.62 5.99 -12.33
C ALA A 226 -25.47 6.40 -11.11
N GLY A 227 -25.32 7.62 -10.60
CA GLY A 227 -26.06 8.14 -9.45
C GLY A 227 -25.40 7.89 -8.10
N ASP A 228 -24.18 7.33 -8.07
CA ASP A 228 -23.45 7.08 -6.82
C ASP A 228 -22.79 8.37 -6.31
N LYS A 229 -22.72 8.55 -4.98
CA LYS A 229 -21.97 9.68 -4.39
C LYS A 229 -20.48 9.58 -4.76
N VAL A 230 -19.89 10.71 -5.12
CA VAL A 230 -18.46 10.82 -5.33
C VAL A 230 -17.80 11.30 -4.04
N TYR A 231 -16.81 10.56 -3.57
CA TYR A 231 -16.00 10.94 -2.42
C TYR A 231 -14.61 11.38 -2.86
N GLN A 232 -14.04 12.35 -2.15
CA GLN A 232 -12.70 12.88 -2.36
C GLN A 232 -11.84 12.68 -1.12
N PRO A 233 -10.54 12.35 -1.29
CA PRO A 233 -9.63 12.22 -0.17
C PRO A 233 -9.46 13.54 0.58
N ILE A 234 -9.30 13.47 1.90
CA ILE A 234 -8.90 14.61 2.72
C ILE A 234 -7.37 14.66 2.73
N ASN A 235 -6.79 15.84 2.47
CA ASN A 235 -5.33 16.00 2.46
C ASN A 235 -4.74 15.89 3.88
N LEU A 236 -3.46 15.50 3.96
CA LEU A 236 -2.77 15.25 5.22
C LEU A 236 -2.82 16.45 6.19
N ARG A 237 -2.52 17.66 5.72
CA ARG A 237 -2.54 18.89 6.54
C ARG A 237 -3.90 19.14 7.16
N SER A 238 -4.98 19.06 6.37
CA SER A 238 -6.35 19.27 6.86
C SER A 238 -6.74 18.20 7.87
N LEU A 239 -6.38 16.94 7.62
CA LEU A 239 -6.69 15.83 8.52
C LEU A 239 -5.93 15.97 9.85
N TYR A 240 -4.64 16.26 9.76
CA TYR A 240 -3.77 16.42 10.93
C TYR A 240 -4.20 17.64 11.77
N PHE A 241 -4.49 18.77 11.14
CA PHE A 241 -4.99 19.96 11.82
C PHE A 241 -6.34 19.72 12.51
N HIS A 242 -7.25 18.96 11.89
CA HIS A 242 -8.55 18.65 12.48
C HIS A 242 -8.44 17.89 13.81
N TYR A 243 -7.57 16.88 13.85
CA TYR A 243 -7.41 16.02 15.03
C TYR A 243 -6.43 16.56 16.08
N PHE A 244 -5.37 17.26 15.67
CA PHE A 244 -4.31 17.68 16.58
C PHE A 244 -4.20 19.20 16.76
N GLY A 245 -4.91 20.01 15.96
CA GLY A 245 -4.82 21.48 16.03
C GLY A 245 -3.46 22.05 15.60
N GLU A 246 -2.61 21.22 15.00
CA GLU A 246 -1.24 21.53 14.60
C GLU A 246 -1.17 21.70 13.08
N ASP A 247 -0.51 22.76 12.60
CA ASP A 247 -0.25 22.96 11.17
C ASP A 247 1.18 22.52 10.82
N ILE A 248 1.31 21.25 10.45
CA ILE A 248 2.58 20.60 10.08
C ILE A 248 3.20 21.11 8.77
N GLN A 249 2.44 21.88 7.99
CA GLN A 249 2.84 22.42 6.69
C GLN A 249 2.73 23.95 6.66
N SER A 250 2.97 24.61 7.80
CA SER A 250 2.96 26.07 7.93
C SER A 250 4.20 26.77 7.33
N GLY A 251 5.19 26.00 6.85
CA GLY A 251 6.42 26.48 6.22
C GLY A 251 6.86 25.60 5.04
N ILE A 252 8.17 25.38 4.91
CA ILE A 252 8.70 24.42 3.93
C ILE A 252 8.32 23.01 4.40
N HIS A 253 7.70 22.26 3.50
CA HIS A 253 7.30 20.89 3.72
C HIS A 253 8.54 20.01 3.89
N SER A 254 8.38 18.96 4.70
CA SER A 254 9.43 18.02 5.01
C SER A 254 8.83 16.63 4.96
N SER A 255 9.35 15.79 4.05
CA SER A 255 8.96 14.38 3.93
C SER A 255 9.01 13.64 5.27
N LEU A 256 10.02 13.93 6.09
CA LEU A 256 10.12 13.31 7.41
C LEU A 256 9.02 13.77 8.39
N THR A 257 8.61 15.03 8.31
CA THR A 257 7.51 15.55 9.14
C THR A 257 6.19 14.93 8.72
N ASP A 258 5.96 14.82 7.42
CA ASP A 258 4.72 14.26 6.85
C ASP A 258 4.62 12.74 7.08
N ALA A 259 5.73 12.01 7.01
CA ALA A 259 5.78 10.59 7.40
C ALA A 259 5.46 10.37 8.89
N ARG A 260 6.01 11.21 9.78
CA ARG A 260 5.67 11.15 11.22
C ARG A 260 4.21 11.47 11.49
N ALA A 261 3.69 12.50 10.83
CA ALA A 261 2.30 12.90 10.94
C ALA A 261 1.36 11.78 10.46
N THR A 262 1.72 11.13 9.36
CA THR A 262 0.97 10.00 8.79
C THR A 262 0.97 8.80 9.75
N MET A 263 2.13 8.41 10.29
CA MET A 263 2.21 7.35 11.29
C MET A 263 1.40 7.68 12.55
N ARG A 264 1.44 8.94 13.02
CA ARG A 264 0.66 9.39 14.17
C ARG A 264 -0.84 9.29 13.92
N LEU A 265 -1.32 9.77 12.78
CA LEU A 265 -2.73 9.64 12.39
C LEU A 265 -3.17 8.18 12.32
N PHE A 266 -2.32 7.31 11.77
CA PHE A 266 -2.61 5.89 11.73
C PHE A 266 -2.79 5.33 13.15
N GLN A 267 -1.84 5.60 14.05
CA GLN A 267 -1.83 5.06 15.41
C GLN A 267 -2.91 5.62 16.32
N GLU A 268 -3.04 6.95 16.38
CA GLU A 268 -3.86 7.63 17.37
C GLU A 268 -5.30 7.82 16.90
N ILE A 269 -5.56 7.78 15.59
CA ILE A 269 -6.89 8.02 15.03
C ILE A 269 -7.42 6.78 14.31
N TYR A 270 -6.71 6.24 13.31
CA TYR A 270 -7.25 5.11 12.55
C TYR A 270 -7.41 3.84 13.41
N LEU A 271 -6.41 3.42 14.18
CA LEU A 271 -6.49 2.16 14.93
C LEU A 271 -7.62 2.16 15.98
N PRO A 272 -7.81 3.22 16.80
CA PRO A 272 -8.96 3.28 17.70
C PRO A 272 -10.31 3.23 16.98
N LEU A 273 -10.43 3.88 15.82
CA LEU A 273 -11.66 3.85 15.02
C LEU A 273 -11.91 2.47 14.39
N ALA A 274 -10.86 1.84 13.88
CA ALA A 274 -10.94 0.50 13.33
C ALA A 274 -11.32 -0.50 14.43
N LEU A 275 -10.76 -0.38 15.64
CA LEU A 275 -11.09 -1.21 16.79
C LEU A 275 -12.57 -1.07 17.18
N ALA A 276 -13.09 0.14 17.17
CA ALA A 276 -14.49 0.41 17.51
C ALA A 276 -15.49 -0.13 16.46
N LYS A 277 -15.05 -0.38 15.22
CA LYS A 277 -15.95 -0.67 14.10
C LYS A 277 -15.74 -2.02 13.44
N ASN A 278 -14.53 -2.28 12.96
CA ASN A 278 -14.17 -3.52 12.31
C ASN A 278 -12.65 -3.78 12.39
N PRO A 279 -12.15 -4.34 13.51
CA PRO A 279 -10.72 -4.59 13.70
C PRO A 279 -10.14 -5.67 12.77
N PHE A 280 -11.00 -6.45 12.11
CA PHE A 280 -10.60 -7.60 11.29
C PHE A 280 -10.43 -7.24 9.80
N SER A 281 -10.72 -6.01 9.40
CA SER A 281 -10.67 -5.60 8.00
C SER A 281 -9.92 -4.30 7.78
N ARG A 282 -9.14 -4.27 6.70
CA ARG A 282 -8.45 -3.08 6.20
C ARG A 282 -9.34 -2.22 5.31
N SER A 283 -10.36 -2.81 4.70
CA SER A 283 -11.24 -2.14 3.74
C SER A 283 -12.40 -1.49 4.48
N TYR A 284 -12.07 -0.46 5.26
CA TYR A 284 -13.04 0.36 5.98
C TYR A 284 -12.97 1.80 5.46
N GLU A 285 -14.11 2.34 5.02
CA GLU A 285 -14.24 3.75 4.65
C GLU A 285 -14.97 4.47 5.78
N ILE A 286 -14.43 5.61 6.25
CA ILE A 286 -15.12 6.50 7.19
C ILE A 286 -15.96 7.47 6.35
N GLU A 287 -17.28 7.35 6.44
CA GLU A 287 -18.21 8.21 5.69
C GLU A 287 -18.44 9.57 6.37
N ASP A 288 -18.92 10.53 5.58
CA ASP A 288 -19.19 11.91 6.04
C ASP A 288 -20.11 11.95 7.28
N GLY A 289 -19.75 12.80 8.24
CA GLY A 289 -20.49 13.01 9.49
C GLY A 289 -19.95 12.23 10.70
N GLU A 290 -19.10 11.22 10.49
CA GLU A 290 -18.40 10.57 11.60
C GLU A 290 -17.18 11.38 12.07
N PHE A 291 -16.54 12.12 11.16
CA PHE A 291 -15.39 13.01 11.42
C PHE A 291 -15.61 14.05 12.53
N ASP A 292 -16.84 14.57 12.64
CA ASP A 292 -17.17 15.62 13.62
C ASP A 292 -17.52 15.05 15.00
N ASN A 293 -17.90 13.77 15.08
CA ASN A 293 -18.26 13.10 16.33
C ASN A 293 -17.04 12.47 17.04
N ILE A 294 -15.91 12.31 16.36
CA ILE A 294 -14.71 11.66 16.89
C ILE A 294 -13.94 12.54 17.90
N LYS A 295 -14.23 13.85 17.99
CA LYS A 295 -13.72 14.72 19.08
C LYS A 295 -14.21 14.34 20.49
N LYS A 296 -15.00 13.27 20.64
CA LYS A 296 -15.62 12.82 21.91
C LYS A 296 -15.11 11.48 22.44
N ILE A 297 -14.09 10.88 21.82
CA ILE A 297 -13.38 9.70 22.36
C ILE A 297 -12.04 10.16 22.91
#